data_AF-A0A970BF78-F1
#
_entry.id   AF-A0A970BF78-F1
#
_cell.length_a   1.000
_cell.length_b   1.000
_cell.length_c   1.000
_cell.angle_alpha   90.00
_cell.angle_beta   90.00
_cell.angle_gamma   90.00
#
_symmetry.space_group_name_H-M   'P 1'
#
loop_
_entity.id
_entity.type
_entity.pdbx_description
1 polymer ?
#
loop_
_entity_poly.entity_id
_entity_poly.type
_entity_poly.pdbx_seq_one_letter_code
_entity_poly.pdbx_strand_id
1 'polypeptide(L)'
;LKNGDYYTTNFDLTQHFSSNILKIEKFKPEKVWTAALYDADQKYSYLKRFTFDDSERIVNFMGDNPDTTLYLLSDVYYSRIKAIFGGEDAFRDAVELDADEFIGIKSYRAKGKRMSNYEVASVEELEPLRYPEVEEEEEVLGSKKIEISLDDEESDGDDEQKSQDDDRDEITGQMKLF
;
A
#
# COMPACT_ATOMS: atom_id res chain seq x y z
N LEU A 1 -13.98 -10.64 -2.51
CA LEU A 1 -15.13 -10.73 -1.57
C LEU A 1 -14.61 -11.01 -0.16
N LYS A 2 -15.39 -10.76 0.91
CA LYS A 2 -14.98 -11.22 2.27
C LYS A 2 -15.10 -12.74 2.46
N ASN A 3 -15.78 -13.44 1.55
CA ASN A 3 -15.95 -14.90 1.58
C ASN A 3 -14.76 -15.68 1.00
N GLY A 4 -13.69 -15.00 0.55
CA GLY A 4 -12.46 -15.65 0.09
C GLY A 4 -12.42 -15.97 -1.41
N ASP A 5 -13.49 -15.66 -2.14
CA ASP A 5 -13.54 -15.86 -3.59
C ASP A 5 -12.68 -14.82 -4.32
N TYR A 6 -11.92 -15.30 -5.29
CA TYR A 6 -11.14 -14.50 -6.22
C TYR A 6 -11.13 -15.14 -7.63
N TYR A 7 -10.84 -14.30 -8.61
CA TYR A 7 -10.59 -14.68 -10.00
C TYR A 7 -9.82 -13.54 -10.67
N THR A 8 -9.15 -13.86 -11.76
CA THR A 8 -8.52 -12.90 -12.67
C THR A 8 -9.34 -12.77 -13.94
N THR A 9 -9.17 -11.67 -14.64
CA THR A 9 -9.92 -11.39 -15.85
C THR A 9 -9.19 -10.36 -16.71
N ASN A 10 -9.58 -10.25 -17.97
CA ASN A 10 -9.00 -9.29 -18.89
C ASN A 10 -9.51 -7.87 -18.59
N PHE A 11 -8.81 -6.87 -19.11
CA PHE A 11 -9.22 -5.49 -18.98
C PHE A 11 -10.36 -5.18 -19.96
N ASP A 12 -11.60 -5.23 -19.49
CA ASP A 12 -12.79 -4.84 -20.25
C ASP A 12 -13.66 -3.87 -19.43
N LEU A 13 -13.94 -2.69 -20.00
CA LEU A 13 -14.77 -1.66 -19.38
C LEU A 13 -16.24 -2.06 -19.25
N THR A 14 -16.68 -3.09 -19.98
CA THR A 14 -18.05 -3.59 -19.95
C THR A 14 -18.28 -4.66 -18.87
N GLN A 15 -17.21 -5.05 -18.16
CA GLN A 15 -17.29 -6.10 -17.15
C GLN A 15 -18.01 -5.60 -15.90
N HIS A 16 -19.14 -6.26 -15.59
CA HIS A 16 -19.90 -5.97 -14.38
C HIS A 16 -19.33 -6.77 -13.20
N PHE A 17 -18.97 -6.04 -12.16
CA PHE A 17 -18.44 -6.58 -10.91
C PHE A 17 -19.55 -6.68 -9.86
N SER A 18 -19.51 -7.72 -9.01
CA SER A 18 -20.46 -7.83 -7.91
C SER A 18 -20.24 -6.70 -6.89
N SER A 19 -21.30 -6.28 -6.20
CA SER A 19 -21.25 -5.13 -5.27
C SER A 19 -20.43 -5.39 -3.99
N ASN A 20 -20.02 -6.63 -3.74
CA ASN A 20 -19.39 -7.12 -2.52
C ASN A 20 -17.89 -7.42 -2.69
N ILE A 21 -17.21 -6.66 -3.55
CA ILE A 21 -15.78 -6.81 -3.76
C ILE A 21 -14.98 -6.19 -2.61
N LEU A 22 -13.97 -6.93 -2.16
CA LEU A 22 -13.04 -6.48 -1.13
C LEU A 22 -11.91 -5.62 -1.73
N LYS A 23 -11.36 -6.04 -2.87
CA LYS A 23 -10.26 -5.37 -3.57
C LYS A 23 -10.30 -5.74 -5.06
N ILE A 24 -10.02 -4.77 -5.92
CA ILE A 24 -9.76 -4.93 -7.36
C ILE A 24 -8.42 -4.27 -7.64
N GLU A 25 -7.50 -4.98 -8.27
CA GLU A 25 -6.23 -4.42 -8.71
C GLU A 25 -5.65 -5.21 -9.88
N LYS A 26 -4.60 -4.66 -10.50
CA LYS A 26 -3.83 -5.37 -11.52
C LYS A 26 -3.15 -6.59 -10.90
N PHE A 27 -3.38 -7.76 -11.49
CA PHE A 27 -2.77 -9.00 -11.05
C PHE A 27 -1.24 -8.94 -11.20
N LYS A 28 -0.54 -9.30 -10.12
CA LYS A 28 0.93 -9.42 -10.05
C LYS A 28 1.25 -10.80 -9.47
N PRO A 29 1.78 -11.76 -10.27
CA PRO A 29 1.99 -13.14 -9.83
C PRO A 29 2.88 -13.29 -8.59
N GLU A 30 3.87 -12.40 -8.43
CA GLU A 30 4.83 -12.44 -7.33
C GLU A 30 4.36 -11.70 -6.08
N LYS A 31 3.18 -11.08 -6.14
CA LYS A 31 2.66 -10.31 -5.02
C LYS A 31 2.27 -11.25 -3.88
N VAL A 32 2.96 -11.09 -2.76
CA VAL A 32 2.69 -11.84 -1.53
C VAL A 32 1.55 -11.18 -0.77
N TRP A 33 0.59 -12.01 -0.38
CA TRP A 33 -0.54 -11.65 0.44
C TRP A 33 -0.43 -12.28 1.81
N THR A 34 -0.88 -11.56 2.82
CA THR A 34 -1.03 -12.05 4.19
C THR A 34 -2.50 -12.05 4.56
N ALA A 35 -3.05 -13.22 4.88
CA ALA A 35 -4.44 -13.35 5.35
C ALA A 35 -4.46 -13.88 6.78
N ALA A 36 -5.19 -13.17 7.65
CA ALA A 36 -5.56 -13.65 8.97
C ALA A 36 -7.03 -14.07 8.94
N LEU A 37 -7.33 -15.30 9.31
CA LEU A 37 -8.67 -15.88 9.23
C LEU A 37 -8.98 -16.78 10.42
N TYR A 38 -10.26 -17.00 10.69
CA TYR A 38 -10.76 -18.05 11.56
C TYR A 38 -11.18 -19.24 10.71
N ASP A 39 -10.55 -20.40 10.92
CA ASP A 39 -10.87 -21.65 10.23
C ASP A 39 -11.95 -22.40 11.02
N ALA A 40 -13.15 -22.50 10.45
CA ALA A 40 -14.30 -23.07 11.15
C ALA A 40 -14.23 -24.58 11.34
N ASP A 41 -13.53 -25.31 10.45
CA ASP A 41 -13.32 -26.76 10.60
C ASP A 41 -12.45 -27.06 11.82
N GLN A 42 -11.57 -26.12 12.16
CA GLN A 42 -10.47 -26.34 13.10
C GLN A 42 -10.66 -25.54 14.38
N LYS A 43 -11.56 -24.55 14.34
CA LYS A 43 -11.95 -23.70 15.47
C LYS A 43 -10.77 -22.93 16.05
N TYR A 44 -9.84 -22.52 15.19
CA TYR A 44 -8.68 -21.71 15.56
C TYR A 44 -8.41 -20.68 14.47
N SER A 45 -7.72 -19.60 14.86
CA SER A 45 -7.31 -18.55 13.94
C SER A 45 -5.92 -18.83 13.34
N TYR A 46 -5.79 -18.61 12.04
CA TYR A 46 -4.59 -18.90 11.24
C TYR A 46 -4.09 -17.64 10.53
N LEU A 47 -2.76 -17.56 10.39
CA LEU A 47 -2.08 -16.62 9.51
C LEU A 47 -1.51 -17.38 8.31
N LYS A 48 -1.72 -16.85 7.12
CA LYS A 48 -1.29 -17.46 5.88
C LYS A 48 -0.60 -16.43 4.99
N ARG A 49 0.56 -16.81 4.43
CA ARG A 49 1.25 -16.04 3.40
C ARG A 49 1.26 -16.80 2.08
N PHE A 50 0.89 -16.15 0.99
CA PHE A 50 0.72 -16.81 -0.31
C PHE A 50 0.74 -15.81 -1.48
N THR A 51 0.95 -16.32 -2.69
CA THR A 51 0.65 -15.61 -3.94
C THR A 51 -0.65 -16.17 -4.53
N PHE A 52 -1.41 -15.33 -5.23
CA PHE A 52 -2.59 -15.81 -5.97
C PHE A 52 -2.16 -16.44 -7.30
N ASP A 53 -2.88 -17.49 -7.71
CA ASP A 53 -2.70 -18.08 -9.04
C ASP A 53 -3.57 -17.31 -10.06
N ASP A 54 -3.16 -17.29 -11.33
CA ASP A 54 -4.01 -16.81 -12.40
C ASP A 54 -5.19 -17.77 -12.62
N SER A 55 -6.43 -17.27 -12.56
CA SER A 55 -7.62 -18.10 -12.73
C SER A 55 -8.84 -17.32 -13.19
N GLU A 56 -9.30 -17.61 -14.42
CA GLU A 56 -10.58 -17.09 -14.92
C GLU A 56 -11.80 -17.71 -14.22
N ARG A 57 -11.61 -18.82 -13.49
CA ARG A 57 -12.65 -19.46 -12.68
C ARG A 57 -12.62 -18.88 -11.28
N ILE A 58 -13.81 -18.74 -10.68
CA ILE A 58 -13.92 -18.38 -9.27
C ILE A 58 -13.32 -19.51 -8.43
N VAL A 59 -12.33 -19.14 -7.61
CA VAL A 59 -11.64 -20.02 -6.67
C VAL A 59 -11.58 -19.36 -5.30
N ASN A 60 -11.51 -20.17 -4.24
CA ASN A 60 -11.53 -19.68 -2.87
C ASN A 60 -10.18 -19.89 -2.18
N PHE A 61 -9.65 -18.87 -1.51
CA PHE A 61 -8.37 -18.96 -0.78
C PHE A 61 -8.52 -19.25 0.72
N MET A 62 -9.73 -19.19 1.26
CA MET A 62 -10.04 -19.48 2.66
C MET A 62 -10.45 -20.93 2.90
N GLY A 63 -10.91 -21.63 1.86
CA GLY A 63 -11.33 -23.03 1.91
C GLY A 63 -12.81 -23.19 1.53
N ASP A 64 -13.35 -24.38 1.76
CA ASP A 64 -14.70 -24.73 1.32
C ASP A 64 -15.77 -24.47 2.41
N ASN A 65 -15.37 -24.32 3.66
CA ASN A 65 -16.30 -24.12 4.77
C ASN A 65 -16.81 -22.66 4.79
N PRO A 66 -18.13 -22.42 4.62
CA PRO A 66 -18.69 -21.08 4.57
C PRO A 66 -18.66 -20.33 5.91
N ASP A 67 -18.46 -21.03 7.02
CA ASP A 67 -18.35 -20.44 8.36
C ASP A 67 -16.92 -19.92 8.65
N THR A 68 -15.96 -20.19 7.76
CA THR A 68 -14.62 -19.60 7.83
C THR A 68 -14.71 -18.10 7.56
N THR A 69 -14.13 -17.30 8.45
CA THR A 69 -14.22 -15.83 8.38
C THR A 69 -12.86 -15.18 8.21
N LEU A 70 -12.81 -14.14 7.39
CA LEU A 70 -11.62 -13.33 7.17
C LEU A 70 -11.56 -12.20 8.19
N TYR A 71 -10.47 -12.12 8.95
CA TYR A 71 -10.18 -10.95 9.80
C TYR A 71 -9.50 -9.84 8.98
N LEU A 72 -8.45 -10.20 8.24
CA LEU A 72 -7.60 -9.26 7.52
C LEU A 72 -7.05 -9.91 6.24
N LEU A 73 -6.98 -9.13 5.16
CA LEU A 73 -6.20 -9.45 3.97
C LEU A 73 -5.31 -8.25 3.63
N SER A 74 -4.00 -8.46 3.67
CA SER A 74 -2.96 -7.46 3.49
C SER A 74 -2.07 -7.81 2.31
N ASP A 75 -1.65 -6.78 1.58
CA ASP A 75 -0.63 -6.82 0.55
C ASP A 75 0.65 -6.07 0.94
N VAL A 76 0.81 -5.74 2.23
CA VAL A 76 2.03 -5.14 2.76
C VAL A 76 3.13 -6.19 2.81
N TYR A 77 4.28 -5.87 2.21
CA TYR A 77 5.39 -6.81 1.99
C TYR A 77 5.90 -7.44 3.30
N TYR A 78 6.09 -6.61 4.32
CA TYR A 78 6.52 -7.01 5.67
C TYR A 78 5.41 -6.74 6.69
N SER A 79 4.21 -7.25 6.40
CA SER A 79 3.03 -7.02 7.22
C SER A 79 3.28 -7.48 8.66
N ARG A 80 2.88 -6.61 9.60
CA ARG A 80 2.81 -6.92 11.02
C ARG A 80 1.35 -6.92 11.41
N ILE A 81 0.95 -7.93 12.17
CA ILE A 81 -0.44 -8.04 12.62
C ILE A 81 -0.50 -8.10 14.13
N LYS A 82 -1.58 -7.56 14.70
CA LYS A 82 -1.88 -7.62 16.12
C LYS A 82 -3.18 -8.40 16.31
N ALA A 83 -3.08 -9.58 16.90
CA ALA A 83 -4.22 -10.42 17.22
C ALA A 83 -4.74 -10.08 18.63
N ILE A 84 -5.98 -9.61 18.71
CA ILE A 84 -6.65 -9.24 19.96
C ILE A 84 -7.53 -10.42 20.39
N PHE A 85 -7.34 -10.89 21.62
CA PHE A 85 -8.09 -12.04 22.13
C PHE A 85 -9.52 -11.66 22.53
N GLY A 86 -10.42 -12.64 22.41
CA GLY A 86 -11.85 -12.52 22.66
C GLY A 86 -12.37 -13.53 23.68
N GLY A 87 -13.68 -13.54 23.86
CA GLY A 87 -14.36 -14.53 24.71
C GLY A 87 -13.83 -14.54 26.15
N GLU A 88 -13.57 -15.74 26.66
CA GLU A 88 -13.00 -15.95 28.00
C GLU A 88 -11.55 -15.49 28.10
N ASP A 89 -10.84 -15.34 26.97
CA ASP A 89 -9.43 -14.96 26.89
C ASP A 89 -9.24 -13.44 26.65
N ALA A 90 -10.30 -12.64 26.65
CA ALA A 90 -10.25 -11.19 26.38
C ALA A 90 -9.40 -10.39 27.39
N PHE A 91 -9.09 -10.97 28.55
CA PHE A 91 -8.21 -10.37 29.56
C PHE A 91 -6.71 -10.47 29.21
N ARG A 92 -6.36 -11.27 28.21
CA ARG A 92 -4.97 -11.50 27.80
C ARG A 92 -4.47 -10.38 26.92
N ASP A 93 -3.17 -10.14 26.99
CA ASP A 93 -2.50 -9.20 26.09
C ASP A 93 -2.56 -9.69 24.64
N ALA A 94 -2.76 -8.74 23.73
CA ALA A 94 -2.72 -9.01 22.30
C ALA A 94 -1.33 -9.52 21.87
N VAL A 95 -1.30 -10.33 20.82
CA VAL A 95 -0.05 -10.86 20.26
C VAL A 95 0.27 -10.15 18.95
N GLU A 96 1.47 -9.60 18.86
CA GLU A 96 2.02 -9.04 17.62
C GLU A 96 2.83 -10.10 16.88
N LEU A 97 2.57 -10.26 15.58
CA LEU A 97 3.27 -11.21 14.72
C LEU A 97 3.85 -10.48 13.50
N ASP A 98 5.16 -10.65 13.29
CA ASP A 98 5.77 -10.39 11.99
C ASP A 98 5.40 -11.55 11.06
N ALA A 99 4.62 -11.28 10.01
CA ALA A 99 4.08 -12.34 9.17
C ALA A 99 5.19 -13.12 8.46
N ASP A 100 6.29 -12.47 8.11
CA ASP A 100 7.39 -13.05 7.36
C ASP A 100 8.22 -14.03 8.21
N GLU A 101 8.52 -13.63 9.45
CA GLU A 101 9.16 -14.52 10.43
C GLU A 101 8.22 -15.63 10.91
N PHE A 102 6.92 -15.34 10.99
CA PHE A 102 5.95 -16.28 11.52
C PHE A 102 5.68 -17.44 10.57
N ILE A 103 5.53 -17.16 9.26
CA ILE A 103 5.21 -18.17 8.25
C ILE A 103 5.84 -17.83 6.89
N GLY A 104 6.50 -18.82 6.27
CA GLY A 104 6.95 -18.70 4.88
C GLY A 104 5.80 -18.70 3.88
N ILE A 105 6.07 -18.24 2.65
CA ILE A 105 5.09 -18.23 1.56
C ILE A 105 4.66 -19.67 1.22
N LYS A 106 3.36 -19.90 1.11
CA LYS A 106 2.73 -21.17 0.74
C LYS A 106 1.78 -20.96 -0.45
N SER A 107 1.20 -22.05 -0.94
CA SER A 107 0.09 -21.96 -1.90
C SER A 107 -1.11 -21.25 -1.29
N TYR A 108 -1.88 -20.52 -2.11
CA TYR A 108 -3.17 -19.97 -1.72
C TYR A 108 -4.19 -21.03 -1.29
N ARG A 109 -3.93 -22.33 -1.47
CA ARG A 109 -4.77 -23.42 -0.93
C ARG A 109 -4.33 -23.93 0.44
N ALA A 110 -3.12 -23.57 0.89
CA ALA A 110 -2.60 -24.03 2.17
C ALA A 110 -3.35 -23.39 3.34
N LYS A 111 -3.48 -24.09 4.46
CA LYS A 111 -4.20 -23.57 5.62
C LYS A 111 -3.52 -22.38 6.31
N GLY A 112 -2.18 -22.38 6.34
CA GLY A 112 -1.38 -21.42 7.10
C GLY A 112 -0.90 -21.98 8.45
N LYS A 113 -0.51 -21.09 9.36
CA LYS A 113 0.02 -21.42 10.69
C LYS A 113 -0.91 -20.83 11.76
N ARG A 114 -1.26 -21.64 12.76
CA ARG A 114 -2.15 -21.23 13.85
C ARG A 114 -1.52 -20.10 14.66
N MET A 115 -2.24 -18.98 14.80
CA MET A 115 -1.78 -17.78 15.52
C MET A 115 -1.80 -17.98 17.03
N SER A 116 -2.86 -18.62 17.55
CA SER A 116 -3.04 -18.85 18.98
C SER A 116 -3.94 -20.07 19.23
N ASN A 117 -3.88 -20.59 20.46
CA ASN A 117 -4.87 -21.57 20.97
C ASN A 117 -6.08 -20.89 21.61
N TYR A 118 -6.04 -19.56 21.78
CA TYR A 118 -7.10 -18.76 22.37
C TYR A 118 -8.03 -18.19 21.29
N GLU A 119 -9.23 -17.81 21.70
CA GLU A 119 -10.19 -17.13 20.83
C GLU A 119 -9.66 -15.75 20.42
N VAL A 120 -9.65 -15.46 19.10
CA VAL A 120 -9.27 -14.15 18.55
C VAL A 120 -10.53 -13.39 18.18
N ALA A 121 -10.73 -12.22 18.80
CA ALA A 121 -11.86 -11.34 18.50
C ALA A 121 -11.64 -10.56 17.20
N SER A 122 -10.44 -9.99 17.05
CA SER A 122 -10.09 -9.16 15.89
C SER A 122 -8.60 -9.22 15.60
N VAL A 123 -8.24 -8.83 14.37
CA VAL A 123 -6.86 -8.67 13.94
C VAL A 123 -6.72 -7.28 13.34
N GLU A 124 -5.71 -6.55 13.81
CA GLU A 124 -5.35 -5.23 13.31
C GLU A 124 -4.05 -5.33 12.51
N GLU A 125 -3.96 -4.59 11.42
CA GLU A 125 -2.70 -4.40 10.69
C GLU A 125 -1.88 -3.30 11.38
N LEU A 126 -0.61 -3.58 11.64
CA LEU A 126 0.36 -2.63 12.16
C LEU A 126 1.27 -2.14 11.04
N GLU A 127 1.86 -0.96 11.24
CA GLU A 127 2.85 -0.44 10.31
C GLU A 127 4.09 -1.38 10.23
N PRO A 128 4.58 -1.64 9.00
CA PRO A 128 5.76 -2.47 8.80
C PRO A 128 7.00 -1.74 9.34
N LEU A 129 7.96 -2.51 9.87
CA LEU A 129 9.22 -1.96 10.40
C LEU A 129 10.33 -1.87 9.35
N ARG A 130 10.11 -2.45 8.18
CA ARG A 130 11.03 -2.48 7.05
C ARG A 130 10.23 -2.44 5.75
N TYR A 131 10.85 -1.95 4.68
CA TYR A 131 10.27 -1.86 3.35
C TYR A 131 11.17 -2.58 2.35
N PRO A 132 10.61 -3.17 1.28
CA PRO A 132 11.42 -3.79 0.26
C PRO A 132 12.33 -2.74 -0.38
N GLU A 133 13.54 -3.14 -0.74
CA GLU A 133 14.40 -2.30 -1.57
C GLU A 133 13.67 -2.05 -2.90
N VAL A 134 13.57 -0.79 -3.31
CA VAL A 134 13.01 -0.45 -4.62
C VAL A 134 14.08 -0.85 -5.62
N GLU A 135 13.84 -1.92 -6.38
CA GLU A 135 14.60 -2.13 -7.62
C GLU A 135 14.25 -0.95 -8.53
N GLU A 136 15.19 -0.02 -8.69
CA GLU A 136 15.09 1.02 -9.71
C GLU A 136 15.06 0.30 -11.06
N GLU A 137 13.86 0.04 -11.58
CA GLU A 137 13.70 -0.20 -13.00
C GLU A 137 14.18 1.07 -13.69
N GLU A 138 15.42 1.06 -14.20
CA GLU A 138 15.90 2.07 -15.14
C GLU A 138 14.95 2.07 -16.34
N GLU A 139 13.90 2.88 -16.28
CA GLU A 139 13.16 3.29 -17.46
C GLU A 139 14.13 4.09 -18.33
N VAL A 140 14.81 3.40 -19.25
CA VAL A 140 15.52 4.00 -20.38
C VAL A 140 14.47 4.56 -21.34
N LEU A 141 13.74 5.59 -20.91
CA LEU A 141 12.92 6.44 -21.78
C LEU A 141 13.73 7.69 -22.08
N GLY A 142 14.52 7.58 -23.14
CA GLY A 142 15.17 8.71 -23.79
C GLY A 142 14.14 9.80 -24.10
N SER A 143 14.14 10.86 -23.29
CA SER A 143 13.42 12.09 -23.58
C SER A 143 14.43 13.23 -23.66
N LYS A 144 14.63 13.62 -24.91
CA LYS A 144 15.42 14.73 -25.43
C LYS A 144 15.19 16.00 -24.61
N LYS A 145 16.27 16.54 -24.05
CA LYS A 145 16.34 17.89 -23.46
C LYS A 145 15.83 18.90 -24.50
N ILE A 146 14.65 19.47 -24.27
CA ILE A 146 14.15 20.60 -25.06
C ILE A 146 14.74 21.86 -24.41
N GLU A 147 15.76 22.44 -25.04
CA GLU A 147 16.22 23.79 -24.75
C GLU A 147 15.28 24.76 -25.46
N ILE A 148 14.57 25.58 -24.68
CA ILE A 148 13.80 26.70 -25.23
C ILE A 148 14.69 27.93 -25.13
N SER A 149 15.27 28.31 -26.26
CA SER A 149 15.86 29.63 -26.49
C SER A 149 14.75 30.63 -26.78
N LEU A 150 14.66 31.70 -26.00
CA LEU A 150 13.81 32.86 -26.28
C LEU A 150 14.75 34.04 -26.53
N ASP A 151 14.83 34.46 -27.79
CA ASP A 151 15.37 35.76 -28.21
C ASP A 151 14.55 36.28 -29.39
N ASP A 152 14.54 37.62 -29.48
CA ASP A 152 13.97 38.57 -30.45
C ASP A 152 12.49 38.93 -30.33
N GLU A 153 12.15 40.11 -29.77
CA GLU A 153 12.16 41.48 -30.37
C GLU A 153 10.93 41.69 -31.29
N GLU A 154 10.24 42.82 -31.39
CA GLU A 154 10.17 44.17 -30.81
C GLU A 154 8.77 44.69 -31.23
N SER A 155 8.14 45.61 -30.48
CA SER A 155 7.23 46.58 -31.13
C SER A 155 7.18 47.89 -30.36
N ASP A 156 7.69 48.90 -31.05
CA ASP A 156 7.95 50.29 -30.73
C ASP A 156 6.67 51.15 -30.52
N GLY A 157 6.79 52.30 -29.82
CA GLY A 157 5.76 53.36 -29.84
C GLY A 157 5.56 54.25 -28.59
N ASP A 158 6.57 55.08 -28.27
CA ASP A 158 6.58 56.51 -27.84
C ASP A 158 5.33 57.20 -27.21
N ASP A 159 5.50 57.90 -26.06
CA ASP A 159 5.18 59.34 -25.88
C ASP A 159 5.72 59.94 -24.54
N GLU A 160 5.91 61.25 -24.53
CA GLU A 160 6.91 62.08 -23.85
C GLU A 160 6.68 62.60 -22.38
N GLN A 161 7.81 62.96 -21.73
CA GLN A 161 8.10 64.15 -20.86
C GLN A 161 7.56 64.30 -19.41
N LYS A 162 8.44 64.27 -18.37
CA LYS A 162 9.15 65.43 -17.72
C LYS A 162 9.72 65.19 -16.28
N SER A 163 10.99 65.57 -16.12
CA SER A 163 11.69 66.32 -15.03
C SER A 163 11.85 65.83 -13.56
N GLN A 164 13.15 65.65 -13.19
CA GLN A 164 13.97 66.27 -12.10
C GLN A 164 13.80 66.01 -10.59
N ASP A 165 14.98 65.96 -9.94
CA ASP A 165 15.38 66.08 -8.51
C ASP A 165 15.20 64.81 -7.64
N ASP A 166 16.20 64.26 -6.94
CA ASP A 166 17.16 64.91 -6.03
C ASP A 166 18.35 63.97 -5.72
N ASP A 167 19.56 64.54 -5.75
CA ASP A 167 20.82 63.99 -5.25
C ASP A 167 20.95 64.25 -3.73
N ARG A 168 21.68 63.37 -3.00
CA ARG A 168 22.29 63.56 -1.65
C ARG A 168 21.34 63.37 -0.44
N ASP A 169 21.71 62.78 0.69
CA ASP A 169 22.94 62.91 1.46
C ASP A 169 23.27 61.66 2.31
N GLU A 170 24.58 61.43 2.39
CA GLU A 170 25.37 60.77 3.41
C GLU A 170 25.07 61.33 4.82
N ILE A 171 24.71 60.50 5.81
CA ILE A 171 24.97 60.78 7.25
C ILE A 171 24.71 59.53 8.13
N THR A 172 25.75 59.17 8.90
CA THR A 172 25.82 58.15 9.98
C THR A 172 25.82 56.68 9.55
N GLY A 173 26.90 55.89 9.60
CA GLY A 173 28.11 55.96 10.40
C GLY A 173 27.99 55.11 11.68
N GLN A 174 28.14 53.78 11.61
CA GLN A 174 28.72 52.99 12.70
C GLN A 174 29.09 51.54 12.33
N MET A 175 30.39 51.24 12.48
CA MET A 175 30.95 49.91 12.70
C MET A 175 31.06 49.63 14.22
N LYS A 176 30.90 48.36 14.61
CA LYS A 176 31.48 47.68 15.81
C LYS A 176 31.48 46.19 15.45
N LEU A 177 32.57 45.47 15.17
CA LEU A 177 33.89 45.24 15.78
C LEU A 177 33.85 44.34 17.03
N PHE A 178 34.40 43.13 16.81
CA PHE A 178 34.68 41.97 17.69
C PHE A 178 33.50 41.12 18.14
#